data_AF-T2J048-F1
#
_entry.id   AF-T2J048-F1
#
_cell.length_a   1.000
_cell.length_b   1.000
_cell.length_c   1.000
_cell.angle_alpha   90.00
_cell.angle_beta   90.00
_cell.angle_gamma   90.00
#
_symmetry.space_group_name_H-M   'P 1'
#
loop_
_entity.id
_entity.type
_entity.pdbx_description
1 polymer ?
#
loop_
_entity_poly.entity_id
_entity_poly.type
_entity_poly.pdbx_seq_one_letter_code
_entity_poly.pdbx_strand_id
1 'polypeptide(L)'
;MPLGYAESNPTANVKIADGAFIKTTDDLILSAVSDSEVDVSSIAISISSLPALTRSLFVGTVLDSNINATTQIAKDVILNVGSDLEVSSKTVKDHQIAATALAFDDGQLAAAAAVGINKVNTNTLVDAKEISVGGNSLIKADAQTPFNDVSASSLAGSNFISATVFDLIAKGFPDIPGPRLSLPYLDKSALSGGVSYLDSENNVNARIGDNASFKTTGTLDILAKSEELPELSAFAASQSIDSPVPEDKRVKENSVGLAVTYGDVVNNANAYIGNNAIVDSGNNLTVRSETSIPFNNSFVGGTINSRDSVLKKYEFNPSTTVDITNNTITFNSPHDFAGGENVTYLAKGTAIGGLVDQETYQVVRVDDRTIKLKKNNSDVDLTSIGTGVDHKLRRTELTPGQVTAQVF
;
A
#
# COMPACT_ATOMS: atom_id res chain seq x y z
N MET A 1 -0.72 0.75 27.26
CA MET A 1 -0.11 1.08 25.97
C MET A 1 0.67 -0.14 25.54
N PRO A 2 0.15 -0.98 24.65
CA PRO A 2 0.97 -2.00 24.01
C PRO A 2 1.94 -1.32 23.03
N LEU A 3 3.17 -1.81 23.04
CA LEU A 3 4.25 -1.37 22.19
C LEU A 3 4.89 -2.62 21.59
N GLY A 4 4.93 -2.68 20.26
CA GLY A 4 5.66 -3.67 19.50
C GLY A 4 7.00 -3.08 19.08
N TYR A 5 8.06 -3.85 19.26
CA TYR A 5 9.38 -3.50 18.74
C TYR A 5 10.00 -4.77 18.17
N ALA A 6 10.50 -4.66 16.95
CA ALA A 6 11.30 -5.68 16.30
C ALA A 6 12.56 -5.05 15.72
N GLU A 7 13.61 -5.85 15.66
CA GLU A 7 14.89 -5.46 15.08
C GLU A 7 15.39 -6.60 14.19
N SER A 8 15.87 -6.28 13.00
CA SER A 8 16.37 -7.28 12.05
C SER A 8 17.66 -6.84 11.38
N ASN A 9 18.77 -7.53 11.70
CA ASN A 9 20.10 -7.19 11.19
C ASN A 9 20.80 -8.36 10.47
N PRO A 10 20.16 -9.06 9.51
CA PRO A 10 20.81 -10.16 8.83
C PRO A 10 21.99 -9.64 8.00
N THR A 11 23.09 -10.40 8.04
CA THR A 11 24.31 -10.08 7.33
C THR A 11 24.87 -11.34 6.69
N ALA A 12 25.06 -11.31 5.37
CA ALA A 12 25.71 -12.37 4.61
C ALA A 12 26.99 -11.83 3.95
N ASN A 13 28.09 -12.57 4.11
CA ASN A 13 29.38 -12.19 3.54
C ASN A 13 30.06 -13.39 2.87
N VAL A 14 30.47 -13.23 1.63
CA VAL A 14 31.41 -14.13 0.94
C VAL A 14 32.63 -13.31 0.55
N LYS A 15 33.82 -13.79 0.93
CA LYS A 15 35.07 -13.08 0.64
C LYS A 15 36.16 -14.04 0.19
N ILE A 16 36.75 -13.77 -0.97
CA ILE A 16 38.08 -14.26 -1.32
C ILE A 16 39.08 -13.21 -0.85
N ALA A 17 39.86 -13.56 0.16
CA ALA A 17 40.82 -12.65 0.79
C ALA A 17 42.10 -12.46 -0.04
N ASP A 18 42.83 -11.40 0.25
CA ASP A 18 44.10 -11.07 -0.41
C ASP A 18 45.11 -12.22 -0.35
N GLY A 19 45.88 -12.39 -1.42
CA GLY A 19 46.89 -13.45 -1.55
C GLY A 19 46.33 -14.82 -1.95
N ALA A 20 45.01 -14.97 -2.10
CA ALA A 20 44.42 -16.20 -2.61
C ALA A 20 44.75 -16.42 -4.10
N PHE A 21 45.09 -17.67 -4.42
CA PHE A 21 45.18 -18.17 -5.79
C PHE A 21 44.13 -19.28 -5.96
N ILE A 22 43.16 -19.08 -6.85
CA ILE A 22 42.08 -20.05 -7.09
C ILE A 22 42.09 -20.47 -8.55
N LYS A 23 41.97 -21.78 -8.78
CA LYS A 23 41.83 -22.37 -10.12
C LYS A 23 40.72 -23.40 -10.12
N THR A 24 39.71 -23.22 -10.97
CA THR A 24 38.67 -24.20 -11.25
C THR A 24 38.75 -24.62 -12.72
N THR A 25 38.36 -25.87 -13.02
CA THR A 25 38.23 -26.35 -14.42
C THR A 25 36.86 -26.07 -15.01
N ASP A 26 35.91 -25.76 -14.15
CA ASP A 26 34.50 -25.56 -14.44
C ASP A 26 34.05 -24.22 -13.83
N ASP A 27 32.75 -24.04 -13.62
CA ASP A 27 32.16 -22.83 -13.06
C ASP A 27 32.68 -22.48 -11.65
N LEU A 28 32.66 -21.19 -11.32
CA LEU A 28 32.80 -20.69 -9.95
C LEU A 28 31.64 -19.76 -9.62
N ILE A 29 30.94 -20.05 -8.52
CA ILE A 29 29.83 -19.24 -8.02
C ILE A 29 30.19 -18.73 -6.63
N LEU A 30 30.13 -17.41 -6.45
CA LEU A 30 30.27 -16.72 -5.18
C LEU A 30 28.98 -15.96 -4.92
N SER A 31 28.22 -16.35 -3.90
CA SER A 31 26.91 -15.76 -3.64
C SER A 31 26.70 -15.48 -2.16
N ALA A 32 26.32 -14.24 -1.84
CA ALA A 32 25.87 -13.85 -0.52
C ALA A 32 24.39 -13.47 -0.60
N VAL A 33 23.56 -14.14 0.19
CA VAL A 33 22.12 -13.89 0.25
C VAL A 33 21.74 -13.55 1.68
N SER A 34 21.12 -12.38 1.88
CA SER A 34 20.63 -11.93 3.17
C SER A 34 19.14 -11.64 3.08
N ASP A 35 18.35 -12.46 3.76
CA ASP A 35 16.89 -12.36 3.77
C ASP A 35 16.41 -11.85 5.12
N SER A 36 15.42 -10.96 5.10
CA SER A 36 14.76 -10.44 6.28
C SER A 36 13.24 -10.52 6.09
N GLU A 37 12.61 -11.39 6.86
CA GLU A 37 11.17 -11.54 6.93
C GLU A 37 10.73 -11.21 8.36
N VAL A 38 9.91 -10.16 8.53
CA VAL A 38 9.48 -9.70 9.85
C VAL A 38 8.01 -9.31 9.81
N ASP A 39 7.21 -9.96 10.66
CA ASP A 39 5.87 -9.51 11.03
C ASP A 39 5.92 -9.03 12.48
N VAL A 40 5.65 -7.75 12.68
CA VAL A 40 5.49 -7.16 14.00
C VAL A 40 4.16 -6.43 14.08
N SER A 41 3.34 -6.81 15.04
CA SER A 41 2.01 -6.23 15.23
C SER A 41 1.71 -5.93 16.69
N SER A 42 0.98 -4.85 16.93
CA SER A 42 0.44 -4.51 18.25
C SER A 42 -1.02 -4.13 18.13
N ILE A 43 -1.82 -4.66 19.05
CA ILE A 43 -3.27 -4.40 19.11
C ILE A 43 -3.68 -4.06 20.55
N ALA A 44 -4.54 -3.05 20.67
CA ALA A 44 -5.21 -2.73 21.92
C ALA A 44 -6.71 -2.54 21.70
N ILE A 45 -7.50 -3.12 22.60
CA ILE A 45 -8.95 -3.03 22.58
C ILE A 45 -9.44 -2.58 23.96
N SER A 46 -10.35 -1.61 23.98
CA SER A 46 -11.02 -1.16 25.20
C SER A 46 -12.53 -1.26 25.06
N ILE A 47 -13.15 -1.93 26.03
CA ILE A 47 -14.59 -2.21 26.15
C ILE A 47 -15.03 -2.00 27.61
N SER A 48 -16.27 -1.53 27.80
CA SER A 48 -16.78 -0.84 29.00
C SER A 48 -17.00 -1.68 30.27
N SER A 49 -16.34 -2.82 30.47
CA SER A 49 -16.63 -3.74 31.58
C SER A 49 -15.77 -3.55 32.84
N LEU A 50 -14.84 -2.59 32.88
CA LEU A 50 -13.91 -2.39 34.00
C LEU A 50 -14.08 -0.99 34.66
N PRO A 51 -14.15 -0.90 36.02
CA PRO A 51 -14.41 0.37 36.68
C PRO A 51 -13.21 1.34 36.62
N ALA A 52 -13.53 2.61 36.35
CA ALA A 52 -12.90 3.82 36.90
C ALA A 52 -11.47 4.23 36.50
N LEU A 53 -10.97 3.87 35.31
CA LEU A 53 -9.82 4.59 34.74
C LEU A 53 -10.12 4.98 33.30
N THR A 54 -10.06 6.27 32.99
CA THR A 54 -10.10 6.83 31.63
C THR A 54 -8.94 6.20 30.84
N ARG A 55 -9.21 5.41 29.78
CA ARG A 55 -8.17 4.68 29.03
C ARG A 55 -8.09 5.21 27.60
N SER A 56 -7.37 6.31 27.39
CA SER A 56 -6.88 6.61 26.04
C SER A 56 -6.00 5.44 25.57
N LEU A 57 -6.31 4.88 24.39
CA LEU A 57 -5.55 3.80 23.79
C LEU A 57 -4.51 4.41 22.87
N PHE A 58 -3.26 4.22 23.23
CA PHE A 58 -2.13 4.46 22.37
C PHE A 58 -1.47 3.11 22.08
N VAL A 59 -1.24 2.84 20.80
CA VAL A 59 -0.57 1.65 20.30
C VAL A 59 0.55 2.09 19.39
N GLY A 60 1.74 1.54 19.62
CA GLY A 60 2.90 1.80 18.79
C GLY A 60 3.50 0.49 18.31
N THR A 61 3.99 0.48 17.08
CA THR A 61 4.79 -0.62 16.54
C THR A 61 5.97 -0.02 15.80
N VAL A 62 7.17 -0.51 16.09
CA VAL A 62 8.42 -0.04 15.46
C VAL A 62 9.20 -1.24 14.93
N LEU A 63 9.71 -1.12 13.71
CA LEU A 63 10.72 -2.00 13.14
C LEU A 63 11.94 -1.18 12.75
N ASP A 64 13.10 -1.58 13.25
CA ASP A 64 14.40 -1.14 12.76
C ASP A 64 15.08 -2.31 12.02
N SER A 65 15.48 -2.10 10.77
CA SER A 65 16.15 -3.13 9.98
C SER A 65 17.40 -2.64 9.25
N ASN A 66 18.43 -3.47 9.27
CA ASN A 66 19.70 -3.24 8.58
C ASN A 66 20.17 -4.53 7.90
N ILE A 67 19.86 -4.67 6.62
CA ILE A 67 20.07 -5.88 5.83
C ILE A 67 21.33 -5.71 4.99
N ASN A 68 22.28 -6.63 5.12
CA ASN A 68 23.57 -6.51 4.45
C ASN A 68 23.94 -7.79 3.71
N ALA A 69 24.23 -7.70 2.42
CA ALA A 69 24.83 -8.79 1.66
C ALA A 69 26.06 -8.28 0.90
N THR A 70 27.22 -8.90 1.13
CA THR A 70 28.45 -8.55 0.43
C THR A 70 29.15 -9.77 -0.13
N THR A 71 29.46 -9.74 -1.42
CA THR A 71 30.37 -10.69 -2.07
C THR A 71 31.58 -9.93 -2.58
N GLN A 72 32.77 -10.27 -2.07
CA GLN A 72 34.01 -9.56 -2.39
C GLN A 72 35.10 -10.50 -2.90
N ILE A 73 35.73 -10.12 -4.00
CA ILE A 73 37.03 -10.63 -4.43
C ILE A 73 38.06 -9.51 -4.18
N ALA A 74 38.98 -9.75 -3.24
CA ALA A 74 39.96 -8.75 -2.81
C ALA A 74 41.04 -8.46 -3.86
N LYS A 75 41.78 -7.37 -3.67
CA LYS A 75 42.68 -6.77 -4.67
C LYS A 75 43.87 -7.65 -5.04
N ASP A 76 44.42 -8.45 -4.13
CA ASP A 76 45.63 -9.25 -4.38
C ASP A 76 45.29 -10.71 -4.75
N VAL A 77 44.09 -10.94 -5.30
CA VAL A 77 43.61 -12.26 -5.74
C VAL A 77 43.99 -12.53 -7.19
N ILE A 78 44.41 -13.76 -7.47
CA ILE A 78 44.51 -14.31 -8.82
C ILE A 78 43.48 -15.44 -8.96
N LEU A 79 42.59 -15.33 -9.94
CA LEU A 79 41.49 -16.26 -10.14
C LEU A 79 41.45 -16.77 -11.60
N ASN A 80 41.48 -18.08 -11.77
CA ASN A 80 41.36 -18.76 -13.05
C ASN A 80 40.12 -19.67 -13.06
N VAL A 81 39.12 -19.36 -13.87
CA VAL A 81 37.86 -20.11 -13.98
C VAL A 81 37.77 -20.74 -15.37
N GLY A 82 37.53 -22.05 -15.43
CA GLY A 82 37.54 -22.79 -16.69
C GLY A 82 36.30 -22.57 -17.57
N SER A 83 35.14 -22.35 -16.94
CA SER A 83 33.85 -22.10 -17.57
C SER A 83 33.31 -20.74 -17.12
N ASP A 84 32.13 -20.66 -16.50
CA ASP A 84 31.46 -19.40 -16.16
C ASP A 84 31.79 -18.91 -14.74
N LEU A 85 31.82 -17.59 -14.57
CA LEU A 85 31.99 -16.94 -13.25
C LEU A 85 30.72 -16.19 -12.87
N GLU A 86 30.14 -16.54 -11.73
CA GLU A 86 29.11 -15.74 -11.07
C GLU A 86 29.63 -15.17 -9.75
N VAL A 87 29.55 -13.85 -9.61
CA VAL A 87 29.76 -13.13 -8.36
C VAL A 87 28.48 -12.36 -8.08
N SER A 88 27.71 -12.80 -7.10
CA SER A 88 26.39 -12.24 -6.82
C SER A 88 26.18 -11.89 -5.36
N SER A 89 25.43 -10.83 -5.12
CA SER A 89 24.93 -10.46 -3.79
C SER A 89 23.44 -10.16 -3.90
N LYS A 90 22.66 -10.74 -3.00
CA LYS A 90 21.21 -10.57 -2.97
C LYS A 90 20.74 -10.18 -1.57
N THR A 91 19.84 -9.22 -1.51
CA THR A 91 19.07 -8.93 -0.29
C THR A 91 17.59 -9.04 -0.59
N VAL A 92 16.84 -9.66 0.32
CA VAL A 92 15.37 -9.69 0.28
C VAL A 92 14.82 -9.08 1.56
N LYS A 93 13.88 -8.13 1.41
CA LYS A 93 13.19 -7.46 2.51
C LYS A 93 11.69 -7.70 2.37
N ASP A 94 11.11 -8.42 3.32
CA ASP A 94 9.67 -8.69 3.42
C ASP A 94 9.19 -8.32 4.83
N HIS A 95 8.61 -7.12 4.97
CA HIS A 95 8.25 -6.58 6.29
C HIS A 95 6.77 -6.23 6.36
N GLN A 96 6.17 -6.60 7.48
CA GLN A 96 4.82 -6.21 7.88
C GLN A 96 4.86 -5.57 9.27
N ILE A 97 4.44 -4.32 9.35
CA ILE A 97 4.45 -3.51 10.57
C ILE A 97 3.05 -2.97 10.80
N ALA A 98 2.35 -3.48 11.81
CA ALA A 98 0.96 -3.12 12.07
C ALA A 98 0.73 -2.56 13.49
N ALA A 99 0.03 -1.44 13.60
CA ALA A 99 -0.44 -0.90 14.87
C ALA A 99 -1.96 -0.71 14.83
N THR A 100 -2.71 -1.26 15.80
CA THR A 100 -4.17 -1.20 15.83
C THR A 100 -4.71 -0.78 17.19
N ALA A 101 -5.45 0.33 17.26
CA ALA A 101 -6.09 0.84 18.47
C ALA A 101 -7.62 0.90 18.32
N LEU A 102 -8.36 0.16 19.15
CA LEU A 102 -9.82 0.07 19.09
C LEU A 102 -10.44 0.49 20.43
N ALA A 103 -11.07 1.66 20.47
CA ALA A 103 -11.71 2.23 21.64
C ALA A 103 -13.24 2.32 21.45
N PHE A 104 -14.00 1.50 22.16
CA PHE A 104 -15.45 1.41 21.96
C PHE A 104 -16.29 2.14 23.02
N ASP A 105 -15.67 2.64 24.09
CA ASP A 105 -16.42 3.29 25.17
C ASP A 105 -16.58 4.80 24.99
N ASP A 106 -17.32 5.41 25.91
CA ASP A 106 -17.58 6.83 25.92
C ASP A 106 -16.35 7.62 26.41
N GLY A 107 -16.00 8.69 25.70
CA GLY A 107 -14.89 9.58 26.06
C GLY A 107 -13.49 9.02 25.82
N GLN A 108 -13.34 7.95 25.02
CA GLN A 108 -12.04 7.34 24.73
C GLN A 108 -11.42 7.87 23.43
N LEU A 109 -10.09 8.03 23.47
CA LEU A 109 -9.24 8.32 22.32
C LEU A 109 -8.57 7.01 21.87
N ALA A 110 -8.52 6.77 20.56
CA ALA A 110 -7.73 5.70 19.96
C ALA A 110 -6.64 6.29 19.08
N ALA A 111 -5.39 5.91 19.29
CA ALA A 111 -4.26 6.33 18.49
C ALA A 111 -3.35 5.14 18.20
N ALA A 112 -2.98 4.97 16.93
CA ALA A 112 -2.07 3.95 16.46
C ALA A 112 -0.93 4.59 15.67
N ALA A 113 0.31 4.15 15.92
CA ALA A 113 1.50 4.57 15.20
C ALA A 113 2.30 3.33 14.76
N ALA A 114 2.58 3.23 13.47
CA ALA A 114 3.44 2.20 12.89
C ALA A 114 4.65 2.87 12.22
N VAL A 115 5.85 2.41 12.55
CA VAL A 115 7.11 3.03 12.12
C VAL A 115 8.04 1.94 11.56
N GLY A 116 8.42 2.06 10.30
CA GLY A 116 9.47 1.26 9.68
C GLY A 116 10.69 2.12 9.37
N ILE A 117 11.87 1.69 9.83
CA ILE A 117 13.15 2.30 9.50
C ILE A 117 14.01 1.19 8.90
N ASN A 118 14.35 1.30 7.63
CA ASN A 118 14.97 0.22 6.87
C ASN A 118 16.19 0.70 6.11
N LYS A 119 17.30 -0.02 6.26
CA LYS A 119 18.51 0.18 5.48
C LYS A 119 18.92 -1.13 4.83
N VAL A 120 19.18 -1.11 3.54
CA VAL A 120 19.65 -2.28 2.78
C VAL A 120 20.95 -1.93 2.07
N ASN A 121 21.97 -2.76 2.25
CA ASN A 121 23.24 -2.61 1.53
C ASN A 121 23.59 -3.92 0.82
N THR A 122 23.67 -3.86 -0.51
CA THR A 122 23.94 -5.02 -1.37
C THR A 122 25.15 -4.74 -2.24
N ASN A 123 26.26 -5.41 -1.94
CA ASN A 123 27.58 -5.06 -2.48
C ASN A 123 28.26 -6.24 -3.16
N THR A 124 28.46 -6.16 -4.46
CA THR A 124 29.25 -7.11 -5.23
C THR A 124 30.51 -6.42 -5.74
N LEU A 125 31.65 -6.76 -5.13
CA LEU A 125 32.90 -6.00 -5.25
C LEU A 125 34.01 -6.88 -5.84
N VAL A 126 34.48 -6.55 -7.03
CA VAL A 126 35.55 -7.32 -7.72
C VAL A 126 36.79 -6.44 -7.90
N ASP A 127 37.76 -6.55 -7.00
CA ASP A 127 38.99 -5.73 -7.02
C ASP A 127 40.21 -6.44 -7.63
N ALA A 128 40.12 -7.77 -7.81
CA ALA A 128 41.22 -8.69 -8.09
C ALA A 128 42.35 -8.20 -9.00
N LYS A 129 43.56 -8.63 -8.66
CA LYS A 129 44.78 -8.40 -9.44
C LYS A 129 44.67 -8.98 -10.83
N GLU A 130 44.15 -10.19 -10.94
CA GLU A 130 43.94 -10.86 -12.22
C GLU A 130 42.78 -11.86 -12.13
N ILE A 131 41.82 -11.74 -13.04
CA ILE A 131 40.76 -12.71 -13.27
C ILE A 131 40.81 -13.14 -14.73
N SER A 132 40.84 -14.45 -14.97
CA SER A 132 40.68 -15.06 -16.30
C SER A 132 39.55 -16.09 -16.27
N VAL A 133 38.53 -15.89 -17.10
CA VAL A 133 37.33 -16.74 -17.19
C VAL A 133 37.20 -17.32 -18.61
N GLY A 134 37.01 -18.64 -18.70
CA GLY A 134 36.93 -19.37 -19.97
C GLY A 134 35.56 -19.37 -20.64
N GLY A 135 34.51 -18.91 -19.95
CA GLY A 135 33.14 -18.72 -20.42
C GLY A 135 32.60 -17.32 -20.09
N ASN A 136 31.31 -17.19 -19.80
CA ASN A 136 30.63 -15.94 -19.45
C ASN A 136 30.94 -15.48 -18.02
N SER A 137 30.66 -14.22 -17.72
CA SER A 137 30.85 -13.63 -16.40
C SER A 137 29.68 -12.75 -16.01
N LEU A 138 29.16 -12.97 -14.80
CA LEU A 138 28.09 -12.20 -14.19
C LEU A 138 28.56 -11.62 -12.85
N ILE A 139 28.51 -10.30 -12.73
CA ILE A 139 28.74 -9.54 -11.49
C ILE A 139 27.43 -8.84 -11.15
N LYS A 140 26.70 -9.33 -10.15
CA LYS A 140 25.32 -8.90 -9.89
C LYS A 140 25.06 -8.55 -8.43
N ALA A 141 24.60 -7.33 -8.17
CA ALA A 141 24.00 -6.93 -6.90
C ALA A 141 22.49 -6.70 -7.09
N ASP A 142 21.66 -7.32 -6.26
CA ASP A 142 20.19 -7.34 -6.42
C ASP A 142 19.49 -7.16 -5.06
N ALA A 143 18.82 -6.02 -4.88
CA ALA A 143 17.97 -5.77 -3.73
C ALA A 143 16.49 -5.85 -4.12
N GLN A 144 15.76 -6.72 -3.44
CA GLN A 144 14.34 -6.97 -3.69
C GLN A 144 13.54 -6.69 -2.42
N THR A 145 12.58 -5.79 -2.51
CA THR A 145 11.56 -5.59 -1.47
C THR A 145 10.21 -5.95 -2.08
N PRO A 146 9.83 -7.25 -2.10
CA PRO A 146 8.55 -7.69 -2.64
C PRO A 146 7.36 -7.17 -1.85
N PHE A 147 7.52 -6.97 -0.54
CA PHE A 147 6.47 -6.49 0.36
C PHE A 147 7.09 -5.68 1.50
N ASN A 148 6.55 -4.50 1.77
CA ASN A 148 6.97 -3.64 2.88
C ASN A 148 5.78 -2.80 3.33
N ASP A 149 4.92 -3.41 4.15
CA ASP A 149 3.68 -2.82 4.65
C ASP A 149 3.87 -2.16 6.02
N VAL A 150 3.54 -0.87 6.08
CA VAL A 150 3.42 -0.11 7.32
C VAL A 150 1.99 0.38 7.47
N SER A 151 1.25 -0.23 8.40
CA SER A 151 -0.17 0.02 8.61
C SER A 151 -0.49 0.49 10.03
N ALA A 152 -1.25 1.59 10.13
CA ALA A 152 -1.72 2.12 11.40
C ALA A 152 -3.23 2.35 11.39
N SER A 153 -3.96 1.61 12.23
CA SER A 153 -5.42 1.64 12.29
C SER A 153 -5.94 2.10 13.65
N SER A 154 -6.86 3.05 13.64
CA SER A 154 -7.50 3.56 14.85
C SER A 154 -9.02 3.67 14.70
N LEU A 155 -9.74 3.28 15.75
CA LEU A 155 -11.19 3.28 15.78
C LEU A 155 -11.68 3.79 17.14
N ALA A 156 -12.56 4.80 17.13
CA ALA A 156 -13.12 5.37 18.35
C ALA A 156 -14.65 5.56 18.25
N GLY A 157 -15.43 4.90 19.09
CA GLY A 157 -16.89 5.12 19.13
C GLY A 157 -17.71 3.88 19.45
N SER A 158 -18.98 4.09 19.79
CA SER A 158 -19.85 3.09 20.44
C SER A 158 -20.69 2.25 19.48
N ASN A 159 -20.66 2.52 18.16
CA ASN A 159 -21.49 1.84 17.14
C ASN A 159 -20.71 0.91 16.20
N PHE A 160 -19.42 0.68 16.43
CA PHE A 160 -18.61 -0.19 15.59
C PHE A 160 -18.78 -1.69 15.88
N ILE A 161 -19.41 -2.04 17.00
CA ILE A 161 -19.67 -3.43 17.37
C ILE A 161 -21.15 -3.73 17.05
N SER A 162 -21.41 -4.49 15.98
CA SER A 162 -22.70 -5.17 15.87
C SER A 162 -22.75 -6.30 16.90
N ALA A 163 -23.92 -6.54 17.49
CA ALA A 163 -24.13 -7.61 18.49
C ALA A 163 -23.63 -9.00 18.02
N THR A 164 -23.53 -9.22 16.70
CA THR A 164 -23.03 -10.45 16.08
C THR A 164 -21.51 -10.64 16.17
N VAL A 165 -20.70 -9.58 16.15
CA VAL A 165 -19.23 -9.66 16.30
C VAL A 165 -18.86 -9.92 17.76
N PHE A 166 -19.62 -9.33 18.69
CA PHE A 166 -19.45 -9.57 20.13
C PHE A 166 -19.77 -11.03 20.52
N ASP A 167 -20.78 -11.65 19.89
CA ASP A 167 -21.15 -13.06 20.11
C ASP A 167 -20.09 -14.06 19.61
N LEU A 168 -19.27 -13.65 18.63
CA LEU A 168 -18.16 -14.46 18.11
C LEU A 168 -16.92 -14.38 19.01
N ILE A 169 -16.67 -13.22 19.64
CA ILE A 169 -15.58 -13.00 20.60
C ILE A 169 -15.90 -13.63 21.97
N ALA A 170 -17.15 -13.54 22.43
CA ALA A 170 -17.60 -14.11 23.71
C ALA A 170 -17.56 -15.65 23.75
N LYS A 171 -17.69 -16.33 22.59
CA LYS A 171 -17.54 -17.80 22.49
C LYS A 171 -16.12 -18.29 22.74
N GLY A 172 -15.11 -17.42 22.62
CA GLY A 172 -13.71 -17.74 22.93
C GLY A 172 -13.30 -17.44 24.38
N PHE A 173 -14.10 -16.68 25.12
CA PHE A 173 -13.81 -16.23 26.49
C PHE A 173 -15.11 -16.18 27.33
N PRO A 174 -15.49 -17.29 27.98
CA PRO A 174 -16.84 -17.48 28.53
C PRO A 174 -17.20 -16.63 29.76
N ASP A 175 -16.25 -15.87 30.34
CA ASP A 175 -16.45 -15.08 31.56
C ASP A 175 -16.57 -13.55 31.30
N ILE A 176 -16.81 -13.11 30.06
CA ILE A 176 -17.00 -11.68 29.77
C ILE A 176 -18.44 -11.27 30.14
N PRO A 177 -18.66 -10.39 31.14
CA PRO A 177 -20.00 -9.91 31.47
C PRO A 177 -20.62 -9.18 30.27
N GLY A 178 -21.90 -9.41 30.01
CA GLY A 178 -22.64 -8.72 28.95
C GLY A 178 -22.61 -7.19 29.10
N PRO A 179 -22.77 -6.43 28.01
CA PRO A 179 -22.58 -4.99 28.03
C PRO A 179 -23.72 -4.31 28.79
N ARG A 180 -23.44 -3.78 29.98
CA ARG A 180 -24.30 -2.82 30.67
C ARG A 180 -23.49 -1.79 31.47
N LEU A 181 -23.97 -0.55 31.36
CA LEU A 181 -23.80 0.62 32.24
C LEU A 181 -22.84 1.74 31.78
N SER A 182 -23.49 2.85 31.45
CA SER A 182 -22.98 4.21 31.29
C SER A 182 -22.51 4.75 32.65
N LEU A 183 -21.30 5.32 32.71
CA LEU A 183 -20.79 6.06 33.86
C LEU A 183 -20.14 7.38 33.39
N PRO A 184 -20.15 8.44 34.22
CA PRO A 184 -19.81 9.78 33.79
C PRO A 184 -18.28 9.98 33.74
N TYR A 185 -17.84 10.92 32.87
CA TYR A 185 -16.55 11.64 32.86
C TYR A 185 -15.58 11.40 31.67
N LEU A 186 -15.90 11.94 30.48
CA LEU A 186 -15.17 12.97 29.69
C LEU A 186 -16.01 13.27 28.42
N ASP A 187 -16.35 14.54 28.21
CA ASP A 187 -17.62 14.91 27.57
C ASP A 187 -17.61 14.94 26.02
N LYS A 188 -18.52 14.15 25.43
CA LYS A 188 -19.15 14.35 24.10
C LYS A 188 -18.33 14.13 22.81
N SER A 189 -17.04 13.73 22.88
CA SER A 189 -16.19 13.57 21.68
C SER A 189 -15.63 12.16 21.49
N ALA A 190 -15.60 11.67 20.24
CA ALA A 190 -14.86 10.47 19.83
C ALA A 190 -13.66 10.85 18.94
N LEU A 191 -12.45 10.44 19.31
CA LEU A 191 -11.22 10.79 18.57
C LEU A 191 -10.43 9.54 18.17
N SER A 192 -10.11 9.42 16.89
CA SER A 192 -9.26 8.36 16.34
C SER A 192 -8.08 8.94 15.55
N GLY A 193 -6.87 8.44 15.75
CA GLY A 193 -5.66 8.85 15.05
C GLY A 193 -4.82 7.67 14.54
N GLY A 194 -4.51 7.62 13.25
CA GLY A 194 -3.60 6.62 12.67
C GLY A 194 -2.39 7.31 12.02
N VAL A 195 -1.17 6.86 12.33
CA VAL A 195 0.05 7.37 11.70
C VAL A 195 0.90 6.20 11.22
N SER A 196 1.18 6.12 9.92
CA SER A 196 2.23 5.25 9.40
C SER A 196 3.40 6.07 8.88
N TYR A 197 4.61 5.63 9.24
CA TYR A 197 5.88 6.25 8.85
C TYR A 197 6.80 5.18 8.27
N LEU A 198 7.35 5.42 7.09
CA LEU A 198 8.40 4.60 6.48
C LEU A 198 9.59 5.48 6.12
N ASP A 199 10.77 5.09 6.57
CA ASP A 199 12.05 5.55 6.06
C ASP A 199 12.80 4.32 5.52
N SER A 200 13.10 4.32 4.22
CA SER A 200 13.71 3.18 3.54
C SER A 200 14.81 3.63 2.60
N GLU A 201 16.02 3.13 2.81
CA GLU A 201 17.18 3.39 1.97
C GLU A 201 17.77 2.07 1.48
N ASN A 202 17.77 1.87 0.15
CA ASN A 202 18.43 0.73 -0.49
C ASN A 202 19.65 1.21 -1.28
N ASN A 203 20.83 0.70 -0.92
CA ASN A 203 22.09 0.96 -1.59
C ASN A 203 22.62 -0.32 -2.23
N VAL A 204 22.61 -0.34 -3.57
CA VAL A 204 23.03 -1.48 -4.38
C VAL A 204 24.24 -1.10 -5.20
N ASN A 205 25.31 -1.89 -5.10
CA ASN A 205 26.57 -1.61 -5.76
C ASN A 205 27.16 -2.88 -6.39
N ALA A 206 27.33 -2.88 -7.70
CA ALA A 206 28.03 -3.94 -8.45
C ALA A 206 29.19 -3.31 -9.23
N ARG A 207 30.43 -3.75 -8.97
CA ARG A 207 31.59 -3.09 -9.59
C ARG A 207 32.75 -4.02 -9.89
N ILE A 208 33.51 -3.63 -10.91
CA ILE A 208 34.93 -3.94 -11.02
C ILE A 208 35.70 -2.74 -10.46
N GLY A 209 36.63 -3.00 -9.53
CA GLY A 209 37.38 -1.98 -8.80
C GLY A 209 38.52 -1.33 -9.58
N ASP A 210 39.08 -0.29 -8.98
CA ASP A 210 40.20 0.45 -9.54
C ASP A 210 41.43 -0.46 -9.73
N ASN A 211 42.11 -0.33 -10.88
CA ASN A 211 43.30 -1.10 -11.26
C ASN A 211 43.10 -2.62 -11.34
N ALA A 212 41.86 -3.12 -11.27
CA ALA A 212 41.57 -4.54 -11.45
C ALA A 212 41.83 -4.99 -12.89
N SER A 213 42.24 -6.24 -13.10
CA SER A 213 42.39 -6.84 -14.43
C SER A 213 41.42 -8.00 -14.59
N PHE A 214 40.42 -7.85 -15.46
CA PHE A 214 39.37 -8.83 -15.68
C PHE A 214 39.31 -9.24 -17.15
N LYS A 215 39.48 -10.53 -17.41
CA LYS A 215 39.37 -11.10 -18.75
C LYS A 215 38.35 -12.25 -18.76
N THR A 216 37.43 -12.21 -19.72
CA THR A 216 36.50 -13.29 -20.02
C THR A 216 36.48 -13.52 -21.53
N THR A 217 36.42 -14.79 -21.95
CA THR A 217 36.23 -15.15 -23.37
C THR A 217 34.78 -14.98 -23.84
N GLY A 218 33.83 -14.91 -22.90
CA GLY A 218 32.40 -14.78 -23.15
C GLY A 218 31.89 -13.35 -22.96
N THR A 219 30.62 -13.26 -22.57
CA THR A 219 30.00 -11.99 -22.17
C THR A 219 30.38 -11.61 -20.75
N LEU A 220 30.42 -10.31 -20.45
CA LEU A 220 30.56 -9.77 -19.10
C LEU A 220 29.37 -8.85 -18.78
N ASP A 221 28.57 -9.23 -17.81
CA ASP A 221 27.46 -8.42 -17.31
C ASP A 221 27.76 -7.93 -15.89
N ILE A 222 27.72 -6.60 -15.70
CA ILE A 222 27.83 -5.92 -14.42
C ILE A 222 26.49 -5.24 -14.14
N LEU A 223 25.72 -5.80 -13.20
CA LEU A 223 24.33 -5.45 -12.97
C LEU A 223 24.10 -5.03 -11.51
N ALA A 224 23.57 -3.83 -11.30
CA ALA A 224 23.06 -3.39 -10.01
C ALA A 224 21.56 -3.13 -10.13
N LYS A 225 20.74 -3.86 -9.38
CA LYS A 225 19.28 -3.71 -9.41
C LYS A 225 18.73 -3.45 -8.01
N SER A 226 17.90 -2.42 -7.89
CA SER A 226 17.12 -2.14 -6.68
C SER A 226 15.63 -2.03 -7.04
N GLU A 227 14.82 -2.87 -6.42
CA GLU A 227 13.36 -2.87 -6.59
C GLU A 227 12.70 -2.79 -5.21
N GLU A 228 11.86 -1.77 -5.01
CA GLU A 228 11.07 -1.64 -3.79
C GLU A 228 9.59 -1.39 -4.08
N LEU A 229 8.74 -2.20 -3.44
CA LEU A 229 7.28 -2.11 -3.45
C LEU A 229 6.78 -1.74 -2.04
N PRO A 230 6.85 -0.44 -1.66
CA PRO A 230 6.41 -0.02 -0.34
C PRO A 230 4.89 0.14 -0.30
N GLU A 231 4.28 -0.31 0.79
CA GLU A 231 2.87 -0.11 1.10
C GLU A 231 2.74 0.65 2.42
N LEU A 232 2.07 1.81 2.38
CA LEU A 232 1.77 2.58 3.58
C LEU A 232 0.27 2.80 3.69
N SER A 233 -0.28 2.52 4.86
CA SER A 233 -1.67 2.79 5.15
C SER A 233 -1.86 3.39 6.53
N ALA A 234 -2.75 4.37 6.63
CA ALA A 234 -3.24 4.86 7.89
C ALA A 234 -4.76 4.94 7.81
N PHE A 235 -5.42 4.46 8.86
CA PHE A 235 -6.86 4.47 8.99
C PHE A 235 -7.27 5.06 10.33
N ALA A 236 -8.25 5.95 10.29
CA ALA A 236 -8.84 6.54 11.47
C ALA A 236 -10.34 6.72 11.23
N ALA A 237 -11.15 6.11 12.08
CA ALA A 237 -12.59 6.33 12.09
C ALA A 237 -13.12 6.59 13.49
N SER A 238 -13.97 7.62 13.56
CA SER A 238 -14.64 8.03 14.78
C SER A 238 -16.15 8.08 14.54
N GLN A 239 -16.96 7.69 15.53
CA GLN A 239 -18.42 7.80 15.43
C GLN A 239 -19.01 8.55 16.62
N SER A 240 -19.82 9.57 16.32
CA SER A 240 -20.82 10.14 17.23
C SER A 240 -22.13 9.34 17.17
N ILE A 241 -22.96 9.44 18.20
CA ILE A 241 -24.33 8.88 18.20
C ILE A 241 -25.27 10.05 17.95
N ASP A 242 -26.05 9.97 16.88
CA ASP A 242 -27.20 10.84 16.65
C ASP A 242 -28.46 10.02 16.92
N SER A 243 -28.97 10.06 18.15
CA SER A 243 -30.23 9.40 18.51
C SER A 243 -30.91 10.12 19.68
N PRO A 244 -32.25 10.20 19.69
CA PRO A 244 -33.01 10.85 20.76
C PRO A 244 -32.86 10.00 22.02
N VAL A 245 -31.93 10.37 22.89
CA VAL A 245 -31.81 9.76 24.22
C VAL A 245 -32.78 10.49 25.15
N PRO A 246 -33.48 9.77 26.04
CA PRO A 246 -34.22 10.38 27.14
C PRO A 246 -33.37 11.42 27.89
N GLU A 247 -34.01 12.45 28.44
CA GLU A 247 -33.44 13.69 29.03
C GLU A 247 -32.31 13.45 30.07
N ASP A 248 -32.19 12.22 30.55
CA ASP A 248 -31.26 11.69 31.54
C ASP A 248 -30.03 10.95 30.97
N LYS A 249 -29.86 10.86 29.64
CA LYS A 249 -28.70 10.18 29.00
C LYS A 249 -27.97 11.07 27.99
N ARG A 250 -26.64 11.15 28.13
CA ARG A 250 -25.75 11.96 27.26
C ARG A 250 -25.45 11.26 25.92
N VAL A 251 -25.52 12.00 24.81
CA VAL A 251 -25.15 11.57 23.44
C VAL A 251 -23.76 12.08 23.06
N LYS A 252 -23.04 11.37 22.17
CA LYS A 252 -21.79 11.85 21.57
C LYS A 252 -22.14 12.91 20.52
N GLU A 253 -21.65 14.13 20.67
CA GLU A 253 -22.01 15.25 19.79
C GLU A 253 -20.98 15.44 18.66
N ASN A 254 -19.71 15.10 18.91
CA ASN A 254 -18.62 15.34 17.98
C ASN A 254 -17.77 14.08 17.76
N SER A 255 -17.27 13.91 16.54
CA SER A 255 -16.33 12.84 16.22
C SER A 255 -15.32 13.31 15.19
N VAL A 256 -14.04 13.04 15.44
CA VAL A 256 -12.94 13.39 14.53
C VAL A 256 -12.01 12.18 14.36
N GLY A 257 -11.72 11.86 13.10
CA GLY A 257 -10.69 10.90 12.72
C GLY A 257 -9.61 11.58 11.89
N LEU A 258 -8.34 11.32 12.20
CA LEU A 258 -7.21 11.78 11.41
C LEU A 258 -6.27 10.62 11.10
N ALA A 259 -5.99 10.41 9.81
CA ALA A 259 -5.02 9.43 9.35
C ALA A 259 -3.93 10.14 8.56
N VAL A 260 -2.68 9.80 8.83
CA VAL A 260 -1.50 10.37 8.16
C VAL A 260 -0.57 9.23 7.75
N THR A 261 -0.15 9.25 6.50
CA THR A 261 0.93 8.40 6.00
C THR A 261 2.09 9.28 5.56
N TYR A 262 3.31 8.87 5.88
CA TYR A 262 4.54 9.50 5.40
C TYR A 262 5.54 8.42 5.03
N GLY A 263 6.06 8.45 3.81
CA GLY A 263 7.09 7.54 3.34
C GLY A 263 8.19 8.30 2.63
N ASP A 264 9.43 8.11 3.08
CA ASP A 264 10.64 8.47 2.33
C ASP A 264 11.33 7.17 1.89
N VAL A 265 11.50 7.01 0.58
CA VAL A 265 12.01 5.77 -0.03
C VAL A 265 13.05 6.14 -1.07
N VAL A 266 14.30 5.76 -0.81
CA VAL A 266 15.46 6.07 -1.63
C VAL A 266 16.09 4.77 -2.13
N ASN A 267 16.11 4.61 -3.46
CA ASN A 267 16.78 3.50 -4.13
C ASN A 267 17.99 4.02 -4.91
N ASN A 268 19.18 3.57 -4.53
CA ASN A 268 20.43 3.85 -5.22
C ASN A 268 20.97 2.55 -5.83
N ALA A 269 21.10 2.50 -7.16
CA ALA A 269 21.79 1.41 -7.84
C ALA A 269 22.99 1.95 -8.63
N ASN A 270 24.18 1.42 -8.33
CA ASN A 270 25.42 1.82 -8.96
C ASN A 270 26.10 0.60 -9.59
N ALA A 271 26.27 0.64 -10.91
CA ALA A 271 27.07 -0.33 -11.65
C ALA A 271 28.19 0.41 -12.38
N TYR A 272 29.45 0.01 -12.16
CA TYR A 272 30.58 0.70 -12.79
C TYR A 272 31.85 -0.17 -12.91
N ILE A 273 32.78 0.33 -13.73
CA ILE A 273 34.15 -0.15 -13.84
C ILE A 273 35.05 0.97 -13.31
N GLY A 274 35.92 0.63 -12.37
CA GLY A 274 36.79 1.56 -11.65
C GLY A 274 37.89 2.17 -12.51
N ASN A 275 38.56 3.17 -11.93
CA ASN A 275 39.64 3.88 -12.58
C ASN A 275 40.81 2.94 -12.90
N ASN A 276 41.37 3.06 -14.11
CA ASN A 276 42.49 2.24 -14.58
C ASN A 276 42.24 0.72 -14.56
N ALA A 277 41.00 0.26 -14.39
CA ALA A 277 40.67 -1.14 -14.55
C ALA A 277 40.84 -1.54 -16.02
N ILE A 278 41.34 -2.74 -16.26
CA ILE A 278 41.47 -3.33 -17.58
C ILE A 278 40.42 -4.43 -17.68
N VAL A 279 39.47 -4.26 -18.60
CA VAL A 279 38.39 -5.22 -18.83
C VAL A 279 38.42 -5.68 -20.29
N ASP A 280 38.61 -6.98 -20.50
CA ASP A 280 38.63 -7.63 -21.81
C ASP A 280 37.50 -8.67 -21.86
N SER A 281 36.41 -8.32 -22.54
CA SER A 281 35.28 -9.21 -22.80
C SER A 281 35.34 -9.76 -24.22
N GLY A 282 35.29 -11.07 -24.38
CA GLY A 282 35.32 -11.70 -25.71
C GLY A 282 34.05 -11.44 -26.55
N ASN A 283 32.92 -11.17 -25.89
CA ASN A 283 31.65 -10.78 -26.52
C ASN A 283 31.16 -9.42 -25.97
N ASN A 284 29.90 -9.34 -25.56
CA ASN A 284 29.30 -8.12 -25.02
C ASN A 284 29.85 -7.80 -23.63
N LEU A 285 30.08 -6.51 -23.39
CA LEU A 285 30.24 -5.92 -22.06
C LEU A 285 28.98 -5.11 -21.75
N THR A 286 28.26 -5.49 -20.71
CA THR A 286 27.12 -4.73 -20.19
C THR A 286 27.47 -4.16 -18.82
N VAL A 287 27.24 -2.86 -18.64
CA VAL A 287 27.28 -2.21 -17.33
C VAL A 287 25.95 -1.49 -17.15
N ARG A 288 25.13 -1.94 -16.21
CA ARG A 288 23.76 -1.46 -16.08
C ARG A 288 23.35 -1.34 -14.62
N SER A 289 22.82 -0.16 -14.27
CA SER A 289 22.11 0.06 -13.03
C SER A 289 20.62 0.27 -13.30
N GLU A 290 19.79 -0.29 -12.43
CA GLU A 290 18.33 -0.20 -12.49
C GLU A 290 17.77 0.06 -11.10
N THR A 291 16.89 1.05 -11.00
CA THR A 291 16.10 1.33 -9.79
C THR A 291 14.62 1.36 -10.16
N SER A 292 13.78 0.73 -9.35
CA SER A 292 12.33 0.74 -9.54
C SER A 292 11.63 1.00 -8.21
N ILE A 293 10.68 1.93 -8.21
CA ILE A 293 9.70 2.12 -7.13
C ILE A 293 8.30 2.21 -7.76
N PRO A 294 7.60 1.08 -7.93
CA PRO A 294 6.24 1.08 -8.46
C PRO A 294 5.26 1.61 -7.40
N PHE A 295 5.01 2.92 -7.39
CA PHE A 295 3.99 3.50 -6.50
C PHE A 295 2.59 3.30 -7.09
N ASN A 296 1.69 2.71 -6.31
CA ASN A 296 0.25 2.75 -6.58
C ASN A 296 -0.44 3.53 -5.46
N ASN A 297 -0.55 4.85 -5.63
CA ASN A 297 -1.20 5.70 -4.63
C ASN A 297 -2.73 5.52 -4.71
N SER A 298 -3.27 4.59 -3.91
CA SER A 298 -4.70 4.55 -3.65
C SER A 298 -5.01 5.47 -2.47
N PHE A 299 -5.28 6.75 -2.76
CA PHE A 299 -5.91 7.61 -1.78
C PHE A 299 -7.34 7.12 -1.52
N VAL A 300 -7.49 6.20 -0.57
CA VAL A 300 -8.78 6.05 0.13
C VAL A 300 -8.86 7.20 1.11
N GLY A 301 -9.08 8.41 0.58
CA GLY A 301 -9.52 9.53 1.41
C GLY A 301 -10.70 8.99 2.20
N GLY A 302 -10.52 8.95 3.54
CA GLY A 302 -11.46 8.29 4.43
C GLY A 302 -12.88 8.63 4.01
N THR A 303 -13.75 7.63 4.02
CA THR A 303 -15.19 7.87 3.93
C THR A 303 -15.53 8.84 5.04
N ILE A 304 -15.50 10.14 4.75
CA ILE A 304 -16.20 11.14 5.54
C ILE A 304 -17.64 10.71 5.35
N ASN A 305 -18.16 10.03 6.36
CA ASN A 305 -19.57 9.72 6.49
C ASN A 305 -20.34 11.03 6.63
N SER A 306 -20.41 11.83 5.58
CA SER A 306 -21.74 12.16 5.10
C SER A 306 -22.04 11.06 4.09
N ARG A 307 -22.83 10.06 4.51
CA ARG A 307 -23.42 9.07 3.59
C ARG A 307 -24.12 9.73 2.39
N ASP A 308 -24.35 11.04 2.47
CA ASP A 308 -24.85 11.93 1.45
C ASP A 308 -23.87 12.31 0.33
N SER A 309 -22.57 12.57 0.54
CA SER A 309 -21.82 13.36 -0.46
C SER A 309 -21.25 12.60 -1.67
N VAL A 310 -20.93 11.31 -1.53
CA VAL A 310 -20.45 10.48 -2.67
C VAL A 310 -21.61 9.77 -3.37
N LEU A 311 -22.72 9.54 -2.68
CA LEU A 311 -23.92 8.91 -3.23
C LEU A 311 -24.93 9.91 -3.82
N LYS A 312 -24.98 11.18 -3.37
CA LYS A 312 -25.90 12.20 -3.92
C LYS A 312 -25.53 12.76 -5.28
N LYS A 313 -24.28 12.58 -5.74
CA LYS A 313 -23.85 13.16 -7.03
C LYS A 313 -24.63 12.62 -8.22
N TYR A 314 -25.11 11.38 -8.11
CA TYR A 314 -25.88 10.70 -9.15
C TYR A 314 -27.31 10.36 -8.70
N GLU A 315 -27.75 10.91 -7.56
CA GLU A 315 -29.13 10.86 -7.11
C GLU A 315 -29.91 12.03 -7.73
N PHE A 316 -31.13 11.75 -8.17
CA PHE A 316 -32.03 12.76 -8.69
C PHE A 316 -33.48 12.46 -8.32
N ASN A 317 -34.25 13.51 -8.10
CA ASN A 317 -35.69 13.41 -7.90
C ASN A 317 -36.37 13.48 -9.28
N PRO A 318 -36.96 12.39 -9.78
CA PRO A 318 -37.54 12.39 -11.12
C PRO A 318 -38.62 13.46 -11.31
N SER A 319 -39.41 13.78 -10.27
CA SER A 319 -40.50 14.77 -10.34
C SER A 319 -40.06 16.19 -10.64
N THR A 320 -38.78 16.49 -10.46
CA THR A 320 -38.20 17.82 -10.69
C THR A 320 -37.13 17.83 -11.76
N THR A 321 -36.65 16.67 -12.21
CA THR A 321 -35.45 16.56 -13.06
C THR A 321 -35.66 15.82 -14.38
N VAL A 322 -36.73 15.03 -14.50
CA VAL A 322 -37.06 14.26 -15.71
C VAL A 322 -38.00 15.08 -16.58
N ASP A 323 -37.62 15.27 -17.84
CA ASP A 323 -38.46 15.85 -18.88
C ASP A 323 -38.82 14.76 -19.89
N ILE A 324 -40.07 14.28 -19.82
CA ILE A 324 -40.62 13.26 -20.73
C ILE A 324 -40.90 13.78 -22.15
N THR A 325 -40.93 15.10 -22.35
CA THR A 325 -41.12 15.70 -23.68
C THR A 325 -39.80 15.71 -24.44
N ASN A 326 -38.71 16.02 -23.74
CA ASN A 326 -37.37 16.12 -24.32
C ASN A 326 -36.51 14.85 -24.13
N ASN A 327 -37.02 13.86 -23.40
CA ASN A 327 -36.33 12.62 -23.01
C ASN A 327 -35.00 12.89 -22.27
N THR A 328 -35.00 13.88 -21.38
CA THR A 328 -33.77 14.31 -20.67
C THR A 328 -33.89 14.17 -19.17
N ILE A 329 -32.72 13.99 -18.52
CA ILE A 329 -32.56 14.06 -17.07
C ILE A 329 -31.59 15.21 -16.78
N THR A 330 -32.02 16.19 -15.98
CA THR A 330 -31.22 17.35 -15.60
C THR A 330 -30.87 17.32 -14.12
N PHE A 331 -29.58 17.27 -13.81
CA PHE A 331 -29.07 17.22 -12.44
C PHE A 331 -28.92 18.62 -11.84
N ASN A 332 -29.10 18.73 -10.52
CA ASN A 332 -28.93 19.99 -9.79
C ASN A 332 -27.46 20.47 -9.73
N SER A 333 -26.51 19.56 -9.99
CA SER A 333 -25.07 19.81 -10.02
C SER A 333 -24.46 19.15 -11.26
N PRO A 334 -23.27 19.58 -11.73
CA PRO A 334 -22.60 18.93 -12.84
C PRO A 334 -22.41 17.42 -12.63
N HIS A 335 -22.72 16.63 -13.65
CA HIS A 335 -22.86 15.17 -13.54
C HIS A 335 -21.60 14.38 -13.85
N ASP A 336 -20.58 14.98 -14.47
CA ASP A 336 -19.29 14.39 -14.84
C ASP A 336 -19.31 13.11 -15.68
N PHE A 337 -20.48 12.62 -16.13
CA PHE A 337 -20.56 11.56 -17.14
C PHE A 337 -19.89 11.96 -18.46
N ALA A 338 -19.18 11.00 -19.05
CA ALA A 338 -18.72 11.08 -20.43
C ALA A 338 -19.83 10.61 -21.39
N GLY A 339 -19.90 11.19 -22.59
CA GLY A 339 -20.76 10.65 -23.64
C GLY A 339 -20.30 9.25 -24.03
N GLY A 340 -21.23 8.29 -24.13
CA GLY A 340 -20.94 6.89 -24.46
C GLY A 340 -20.69 5.98 -23.25
N GLU A 341 -20.67 6.52 -22.04
CA GLU A 341 -20.45 5.76 -20.80
C GLU A 341 -21.67 4.90 -20.42
N ASN A 342 -21.45 3.71 -19.84
CA ASN A 342 -22.52 2.84 -19.37
C ASN A 342 -22.87 3.09 -17.89
N VAL A 343 -24.17 3.22 -17.62
CA VAL A 343 -24.72 3.44 -16.28
C VAL A 343 -25.86 2.48 -15.99
N THR A 344 -25.91 1.92 -14.80
CA THR A 344 -27.02 1.13 -14.27
C THR A 344 -28.01 2.06 -13.59
N TYR A 345 -29.27 2.04 -14.03
CA TYR A 345 -30.35 2.81 -13.42
C TYR A 345 -30.92 2.10 -12.19
N LEU A 346 -31.14 2.84 -11.10
CA LEU A 346 -31.70 2.34 -9.85
C LEU A 346 -32.90 3.19 -9.46
N ALA A 347 -34.10 2.60 -9.48
CA ALA A 347 -35.33 3.25 -9.04
C ALA A 347 -35.44 3.19 -7.50
N LYS A 348 -35.93 4.27 -6.90
CA LYS A 348 -36.28 4.34 -5.46
C LYS A 348 -37.73 4.79 -5.32
N GLY A 349 -38.64 3.87 -5.66
CA GLY A 349 -40.07 4.09 -5.83
C GLY A 349 -40.52 3.48 -7.16
N THR A 350 -41.51 4.07 -7.84
CA THR A 350 -41.90 3.58 -9.18
C THR A 350 -40.90 4.07 -10.23
N ALA A 351 -40.45 3.17 -11.09
CA ALA A 351 -39.50 3.52 -12.15
C ALA A 351 -40.06 4.59 -13.10
N ILE A 352 -39.15 5.41 -13.65
CA ILE A 352 -39.42 6.30 -14.79
C ILE A 352 -39.85 5.42 -15.97
N GLY A 353 -40.98 5.73 -16.60
CA GLY A 353 -41.47 4.97 -17.75
C GLY A 353 -40.46 4.99 -18.88
N GLY A 354 -40.19 3.85 -19.50
CA GLY A 354 -39.11 3.67 -20.47
C GLY A 354 -37.79 3.17 -19.86
N LEU A 355 -37.61 3.28 -18.55
CA LEU A 355 -36.48 2.70 -17.81
C LEU A 355 -36.90 1.49 -16.97
N VAL A 356 -35.98 0.55 -16.82
CA VAL A 356 -36.13 -0.67 -16.02
C VAL A 356 -35.12 -0.61 -14.88
N ASP A 357 -35.58 -0.82 -13.65
CA ASP A 357 -34.72 -0.85 -12.47
C ASP A 357 -33.62 -1.91 -12.62
N GLN A 358 -32.40 -1.54 -12.21
CA GLN A 358 -31.16 -2.32 -12.29
C GLN A 358 -30.68 -2.63 -13.71
N GLU A 359 -31.28 -2.04 -14.73
CA GLU A 359 -30.86 -2.19 -16.12
C GLU A 359 -29.77 -1.17 -16.49
N THR A 360 -28.85 -1.57 -17.39
CA THR A 360 -27.77 -0.71 -17.89
C THR A 360 -28.19 0.04 -19.16
N TYR A 361 -27.82 1.31 -19.22
CA TYR A 361 -28.06 2.26 -20.30
C TYR A 361 -26.76 2.99 -20.66
N GLN A 362 -26.68 3.50 -21.89
CA GLN A 362 -25.57 4.35 -22.32
C GLN A 362 -25.94 5.83 -22.18
N VAL A 363 -25.04 6.64 -21.63
CA VAL A 363 -25.21 8.09 -21.47
C VAL A 363 -24.95 8.80 -22.79
N VAL A 364 -25.88 9.68 -23.18
CA VAL A 364 -25.67 10.68 -24.21
C VAL A 364 -25.61 12.03 -23.52
N ARG A 365 -24.41 12.62 -23.48
CA ARG A 365 -24.19 13.92 -22.85
C ARG A 365 -24.81 15.03 -23.70
N VAL A 366 -25.65 15.86 -23.08
CA VAL A 366 -26.20 17.07 -23.71
C VAL A 366 -25.35 18.28 -23.32
N ASP A 367 -25.10 18.46 -22.02
CA ASP A 367 -24.19 19.48 -21.47
C ASP A 367 -23.58 19.00 -20.14
N ASP A 368 -23.17 19.89 -19.24
CA ASP A 368 -22.56 19.55 -17.96
C ASP A 368 -23.56 19.03 -16.90
N ARG A 369 -24.85 19.33 -17.08
CA ARG A 369 -25.93 19.01 -16.14
C ARG A 369 -27.06 18.19 -16.76
N THR A 370 -27.12 18.06 -18.08
CA THR A 370 -28.22 17.36 -18.75
C THR A 370 -27.72 16.18 -19.59
N ILE A 371 -28.42 15.05 -19.48
CA ILE A 371 -28.17 13.83 -20.25
C ILE A 371 -29.43 13.29 -20.91
N LYS A 372 -29.22 12.41 -21.90
CA LYS A 372 -30.19 11.41 -22.38
C LYS A 372 -29.63 10.01 -22.18
N LEU A 373 -30.49 9.00 -22.30
CA LEU A 373 -30.11 7.59 -22.19
C LEU A 373 -30.41 6.85 -23.49
N LYS A 374 -29.53 5.91 -23.85
CA LYS A 374 -29.70 4.98 -24.98
C LYS A 374 -29.71 3.54 -24.51
N LYS A 375 -30.42 2.70 -25.26
CA LYS A 375 -30.36 1.23 -25.16
C LYS A 375 -30.29 0.66 -26.57
N ASN A 376 -29.38 -0.29 -26.81
CA ASN A 376 -29.19 -0.93 -28.12
C ASN A 376 -29.02 0.09 -29.28
N ASN A 377 -28.23 1.14 -29.05
CA ASN A 377 -27.98 2.27 -29.97
C ASN A 377 -29.19 3.18 -30.32
N SER A 378 -30.34 2.99 -29.68
CA SER A 378 -31.51 3.87 -29.84
C SER A 378 -31.74 4.72 -28.59
N ASP A 379 -32.20 5.96 -28.76
CA ASP A 379 -32.63 6.83 -27.66
C ASP A 379 -33.81 6.18 -26.91
N VAL A 380 -33.81 6.29 -25.58
CA VAL A 380 -34.91 5.81 -24.74
C VAL A 380 -35.97 6.90 -24.64
N ASP A 381 -37.20 6.54 -25.02
CA ASP A 381 -38.37 7.41 -24.79
C ASP A 381 -38.83 7.30 -23.34
N LEU A 382 -38.84 8.43 -22.62
CA LEU A 382 -39.30 8.51 -21.25
C LEU A 382 -40.81 8.75 -21.25
N THR A 383 -41.60 7.81 -20.73
CA THR A 383 -43.06 7.78 -20.91
C THR A 383 -43.85 8.12 -19.64
N SER A 384 -43.19 8.15 -18.48
CA SER A 384 -43.76 8.66 -17.23
C SER A 384 -42.64 9.05 -16.25
N ILE A 385 -42.93 9.97 -15.34
CA ILE A 385 -41.94 10.52 -14.41
C ILE A 385 -41.50 9.50 -13.34
N GLY A 386 -42.28 8.47 -13.01
CA GLY A 386 -42.00 7.63 -11.85
C GLY A 386 -42.24 8.36 -10.52
N THR A 387 -41.94 7.72 -9.39
CA THR A 387 -42.18 8.27 -8.03
C THR A 387 -41.00 7.96 -7.12
N GLY A 388 -40.78 8.80 -6.10
CA GLY A 388 -39.59 8.73 -5.25
C GLY A 388 -38.75 10.00 -5.37
N VAL A 389 -37.79 10.19 -4.47
CA VAL A 389 -36.92 11.39 -4.45
C VAL A 389 -35.43 11.07 -4.68
N ASP A 390 -35.05 9.79 -4.71
CA ASP A 390 -33.66 9.32 -4.68
C ASP A 390 -33.31 8.31 -5.81
N HIS A 391 -33.78 8.54 -7.04
CA HIS A 391 -33.41 7.69 -8.17
C HIS A 391 -31.93 7.84 -8.49
N LYS A 392 -31.25 6.79 -8.97
CA LYS A 392 -29.78 6.83 -9.18
C LYS A 392 -29.34 6.33 -10.56
N LEU A 393 -28.24 6.89 -11.06
CA LEU A 393 -27.43 6.30 -12.13
C LEU A 393 -26.07 5.90 -11.57
N ARG A 394 -25.79 4.60 -11.53
CA ARG A 394 -24.51 4.07 -11.04
C ARG A 394 -23.62 3.71 -12.23
N ARG A 395 -22.38 4.22 -12.26
CA ARG A 395 -21.39 3.78 -13.26
C ARG A 395 -21.19 2.27 -13.17
N THR A 396 -21.21 1.59 -14.31
CA THR A 396 -20.74 0.20 -14.36
C THR A 396 -19.21 0.25 -14.31
N GLU A 397 -18.59 -0.20 -13.22
CA GLU A 397 -17.13 -0.22 -13.11
C GLU A 397 -16.54 -0.98 -14.30
N LEU A 398 -15.59 -0.34 -15.00
CA LEU A 398 -14.70 -1.05 -15.92
C LEU A 398 -13.88 -2.01 -15.07
N THR A 399 -13.76 -3.26 -15.53
CA THR A 399 -12.90 -4.29 -14.93
C THR A 399 -11.55 -3.68 -14.50
N PRO A 400 -11.02 -4.01 -13.30
CA PRO A 400 -9.78 -3.42 -12.79
C PRO A 400 -8.64 -3.61 -13.78
N GLY A 401 -8.23 -2.52 -14.42
CA GLY A 401 -7.21 -2.51 -15.46
C GLY A 401 -7.56 -1.47 -16.51
N GLN A 402 -6.78 -0.39 -16.55
CA GLN A 402 -6.96 0.81 -17.38
C GLN A 402 -7.78 1.92 -16.70
N VAL A 403 -7.18 2.62 -15.73
CA VAL A 403 -7.44 4.05 -15.57
C VAL A 403 -6.11 4.77 -15.67
N THR A 404 -5.83 5.30 -16.86
CA THR A 404 -4.79 6.29 -17.08
C THR A 404 -5.35 7.62 -16.57
N ALA A 405 -4.85 8.11 -15.44
CA ALA A 405 -5.22 9.44 -14.96
C ALA A 405 -4.59 10.48 -15.91
N GLN A 406 -5.42 11.28 -16.59
CA GLN A 406 -4.94 12.53 -17.17
C GLN A 406 -4.77 13.55 -16.04
N VAL A 407 -3.53 14.01 -15.91
CA VAL A 407 -3.12 15.11 -15.03
C VAL A 407 -3.63 16.42 -15.63
N PHE A 408 -4.22 17.28 -14.80
CA PHE A 408 -4.38 18.71 -15.10
C PHE A 408 -3.16 19.48 -14.60
#